data_AF-A0A820WVT1-F1
#
_entry.id   AF-A0A820WVT1-F1
#
_cell.length_a   1.000
_cell.length_b   1.000
_cell.length_c   1.000
_cell.angle_alpha   90.00
_cell.angle_beta   90.00
_cell.angle_gamma   90.00
#
_symmetry.space_group_name_H-M   'P 1'
#
loop_
_entity.id
_entity.type
_entity.pdbx_description
1 polymer ?
#
loop_
_entity_poly.entity_id
_entity_poly.type
_entity_poly.pdbx_seq_one_letter_code
_entity_poly.pdbx_strand_id
1 'polypeptide(L)'
;MLLQINIRWNNTVGLLENRAGRRETWAVYNTEGFRLIELLTFVEDIGATPMLAVYARYSLNGKVVPQDERQPYIDEVIKELNFLTVPASNNSMGALHERLGRSQPFDIKYVEIAFYNALSQQYPDITFIATTTKSINSPPAVDDHDYQVPLFFIENFRLYENIPRPSPKVFVGEFSVINDDDLQISNPFGACPFNYPSIKSAVAESIYRIGLEWN
;
A
#
# COMPACT_ATOMS: atom_id res chain seq x y z
N MET A 1 -4.41 -3.78 6.86
CA MET A 1 -4.86 -2.65 6.03
C MET A 1 -3.78 -1.59 6.16
N LEU A 2 -3.17 -1.15 5.05
CA LEU A 2 -2.17 -0.08 5.07
C LEU A 2 -2.84 1.25 5.44
N LEU A 3 -2.80 1.58 6.73
CA LEU A 3 -3.63 2.63 7.31
C LEU A 3 -2.84 3.94 7.37
N GLN A 4 -3.02 4.76 6.34
CA GLN A 4 -2.46 6.12 6.27
C GLN A 4 -3.36 7.13 7.00
N ILE A 5 -2.78 7.92 7.90
CA ILE A 5 -3.45 9.15 8.41
C ILE A 5 -3.27 10.23 7.35
N ASN A 6 -4.36 10.57 6.63
CA ASN A 6 -4.51 11.70 5.69
C ASN A 6 -3.18 12.32 5.22
N ILE A 7 -2.40 11.56 4.46
CA ILE A 7 -1.10 11.98 3.97
C ILE A 7 -1.32 12.88 2.76
N ARG A 8 -0.71 14.07 2.80
CA ARG A 8 -0.73 15.04 1.70
C ARG A 8 0.59 14.94 0.96
N TRP A 9 0.61 14.23 -0.16
CA TRP A 9 1.83 13.94 -0.93
C TRP A 9 2.61 15.21 -1.29
N ASN A 10 1.91 16.30 -1.58
CA ASN A 10 2.48 17.58 -1.98
C ASN A 10 3.21 18.31 -0.84
N ASN A 11 2.96 17.95 0.42
CA ASN A 11 3.72 18.46 1.57
C ASN A 11 5.07 17.74 1.76
N THR A 12 5.34 16.74 0.93
CA THR A 12 6.50 15.85 1.04
C THR A 12 7.53 16.08 -0.07
N VAL A 13 7.30 17.06 -0.95
CA VAL A 13 8.14 17.37 -2.10
C VAL A 13 8.69 18.78 -2.03
N GLY A 14 9.81 19.03 -2.72
CA GLY A 14 10.51 20.32 -2.68
C GLY A 14 11.50 20.43 -1.51
N LEU A 15 11.93 21.66 -1.21
CA LEU A 15 12.96 21.93 -0.18
C LEU A 15 12.49 21.49 1.21
N LEU A 16 13.39 20.90 1.99
CA LEU A 16 13.11 20.37 3.32
C LEU A 16 12.56 21.44 4.27
N GLU A 17 13.07 22.67 4.21
CA GLU A 17 12.58 23.78 5.05
C GLU A 17 11.10 24.13 4.83
N ASN A 18 10.54 23.72 3.70
CA ASN A 18 9.13 23.96 3.36
C ASN A 18 8.24 22.75 3.68
N ARG A 19 8.82 21.62 4.15
CA ARG A 19 8.08 20.43 4.53
C ARG A 19 7.67 20.55 6.00
N ALA A 20 6.39 20.83 6.22
CA ALA A 20 5.83 21.12 7.55
C ALA A 20 5.79 19.92 8.51
N GLY A 21 6.21 18.72 8.07
CA GLY A 21 6.09 17.49 8.83
C GLY A 21 4.63 17.10 9.15
N ARG A 22 4.44 16.03 9.91
CA ARG A 22 3.14 15.66 10.48
C ARG A 22 3.27 14.77 11.70
N ARG A 23 2.24 14.75 12.54
CA ARG A 23 2.05 13.66 13.51
C ARG A 23 1.59 12.41 12.75
N GLU A 24 2.14 11.26 13.10
CA GLU A 24 1.81 9.98 12.46
C GLU A 24 1.26 8.95 13.45
N THR A 25 0.98 7.75 12.95
CA THR A 25 0.36 6.66 13.70
C THR A 25 1.32 6.04 14.73
N TRP A 26 2.59 5.88 14.36
CA TRP A 26 3.54 5.04 15.08
C TRP A 26 4.65 5.83 15.77
N ALA A 27 5.08 6.94 15.18
CA ALA A 27 5.98 7.89 15.83
C ALA A 27 5.27 9.15 16.34
N VAL A 28 5.98 9.91 17.17
CA VAL A 28 5.54 11.23 17.65
C VAL A 28 5.38 12.21 16.49
N TYR A 29 6.33 12.20 15.55
CA TYR A 29 6.39 13.16 14.45
C TYR A 29 7.21 12.60 13.28
N ASN A 30 6.77 12.91 12.07
CA ASN A 30 7.46 12.60 10.83
C ASN A 30 7.87 13.92 10.15
N THR A 31 9.14 14.05 9.78
CA THR A 31 9.68 15.27 9.15
C THR A 31 9.29 15.38 7.67
N GLU A 32 8.80 14.29 7.08
CA GLU A 32 8.53 14.18 5.64
C GLU A 32 9.81 14.35 4.78
N GLY A 33 11.00 14.13 5.35
CA GLY A 33 12.29 14.28 4.66
C GLY A 33 12.67 13.11 3.74
N PHE A 34 12.22 11.89 4.04
CA PHE A 34 12.36 10.71 3.19
C PHE A 34 10.97 10.20 2.83
N ARG A 35 10.42 10.71 1.72
CA ARG A 35 9.02 10.50 1.33
C ARG A 35 8.89 10.24 -0.16
N LEU A 36 7.91 10.84 -0.83
CA LEU A 36 7.44 10.37 -2.13
C LEU A 36 8.56 10.23 -3.15
N ILE A 37 9.31 11.31 -3.39
CA ILE A 37 10.37 11.31 -4.39
C ILE A 37 11.58 10.52 -3.91
N GLU A 38 12.00 10.69 -2.65
CA GLU A 38 13.18 9.97 -2.14
C GLU A 38 12.95 8.44 -2.09
N LEU A 39 11.75 7.99 -1.70
CA LEU A 39 11.37 6.58 -1.65
C LEU A 39 11.24 5.98 -3.06
N LEU A 40 10.61 6.70 -3.99
CA LEU A 40 10.46 6.20 -5.36
C LEU A 40 11.82 6.15 -6.08
N THR A 41 12.68 7.14 -5.89
CA THR A 41 14.06 7.09 -6.39
C THR A 41 14.83 5.92 -5.78
N PHE A 42 14.72 5.71 -4.45
CA PHE A 42 15.33 4.54 -3.82
C PHE A 42 14.83 3.21 -4.40
N VAL A 43 13.52 3.09 -4.63
CA VAL A 43 12.91 1.89 -5.25
C VAL A 43 13.49 1.64 -6.64
N GLU A 44 13.65 2.68 -7.46
CA GLU A 44 14.28 2.55 -8.77
C GLU A 44 15.77 2.20 -8.68
N ASP A 45 16.51 2.82 -7.75
CA ASP A 45 17.94 2.60 -7.56
C ASP A 45 18.25 1.14 -7.17
N ILE A 46 17.34 0.48 -6.45
CA ILE A 46 17.46 -0.95 -6.10
C ILE A 46 16.85 -1.89 -7.15
N GLY A 47 16.33 -1.37 -8.27
CA GLY A 47 15.72 -2.14 -9.34
C GLY A 47 14.36 -2.75 -8.98
N ALA A 48 13.69 -2.24 -7.95
CA ALA A 48 12.36 -2.68 -7.55
C ALA A 48 11.26 -1.93 -8.31
N THR A 49 10.05 -2.48 -8.31
CA THR A 49 8.86 -1.83 -8.87
C THR A 49 8.05 -1.18 -7.73
N PRO A 50 7.70 0.10 -7.84
CA PRO A 50 6.91 0.78 -6.82
C PRO A 50 5.46 0.29 -6.82
N MET A 51 4.91 0.13 -5.63
CA MET A 51 3.48 0.04 -5.37
C MET A 51 3.07 1.25 -4.53
N LEU A 52 2.26 2.13 -5.11
CA LEU A 52 1.87 3.38 -4.46
C LEU A 52 0.54 3.21 -3.72
N ALA A 53 0.55 3.35 -2.40
CA ALA A 53 -0.69 3.46 -1.62
C ALA A 53 -1.12 4.93 -1.54
N VAL A 54 -2.38 5.22 -1.90
CA VAL A 54 -2.96 6.58 -1.85
C VAL A 54 -4.07 6.68 -0.82
N TYR A 55 -4.34 7.89 -0.31
CA TYR A 55 -5.35 8.09 0.72
C TYR A 55 -6.79 8.05 0.16
N ALA A 56 -7.61 7.10 0.61
CA ALA A 56 -9.03 6.99 0.21
C ALA A 56 -10.03 7.24 1.36
N ARG A 57 -9.96 8.41 1.99
CA ARG A 57 -10.99 8.99 2.91
C ARG A 57 -11.17 8.35 4.28
N TYR A 58 -10.57 7.20 4.55
CA TYR A 58 -10.65 6.55 5.86
C TYR A 58 -9.39 6.82 6.67
N SER A 59 -9.56 7.25 7.92
CA SER A 59 -8.47 7.46 8.88
C SER A 59 -8.63 6.54 10.09
N LEU A 60 -7.50 6.19 10.72
CA LEU A 60 -7.42 5.27 11.87
C LEU A 60 -8.25 5.65 13.10
N ASN A 61 -8.61 6.92 13.24
CA ASN A 61 -9.50 7.39 14.29
C ASN A 61 -11.00 7.15 13.98
N GLY A 62 -11.29 6.28 13.01
CA GLY A 62 -12.66 5.96 12.57
C GLY A 62 -13.33 7.04 11.73
N LYS A 63 -12.63 8.14 11.41
CA LYS A 63 -13.21 9.20 10.58
C LYS A 63 -13.25 8.76 9.13
N VAL A 64 -14.43 8.90 8.54
CA VAL A 64 -14.68 8.70 7.11
C VAL A 64 -15.17 10.02 6.55
N VAL A 65 -14.49 10.55 5.55
CA VAL A 65 -15.02 11.69 4.79
C VAL A 65 -16.34 11.28 4.14
N PRO A 66 -17.41 12.09 4.15
CA PRO A 66 -18.68 11.79 3.46
C PRO A 66 -18.54 11.52 1.96
N GLN A 67 -19.52 10.82 1.37
CA GLN A 67 -19.45 10.38 -0.03
C GLN A 67 -19.59 11.53 -1.04
N ASP A 68 -20.42 12.52 -0.72
CA ASP A 68 -20.60 13.77 -1.45
C ASP A 68 -19.38 14.69 -1.36
N GLU A 69 -18.55 14.56 -0.33
CA GLU A 69 -17.30 15.33 -0.14
C GLU A 69 -16.06 14.63 -0.71
N ARG A 70 -16.22 13.56 -1.50
CA ARG A 70 -15.09 12.74 -1.95
C ARG A 70 -14.26 13.35 -3.08
N GLN A 71 -14.85 14.22 -3.89
CA GLN A 71 -14.24 14.68 -5.13
C GLN A 71 -12.87 15.34 -4.92
N PRO A 72 -12.67 16.22 -3.92
CA PRO A 72 -11.34 16.79 -3.66
C PRO A 72 -10.25 15.74 -3.39
N TYR A 73 -10.60 14.60 -2.78
CA TYR A 73 -9.64 13.53 -2.52
C TYR A 73 -9.30 12.74 -3.79
N ILE A 74 -10.27 12.55 -4.68
CA ILE A 74 -10.03 11.99 -6.02
C ILE A 74 -9.08 12.90 -6.79
N ASP A 75 -9.34 14.21 -6.77
CA ASP A 75 -8.54 15.20 -7.49
C ASP A 75 -7.10 15.26 -6.96
N GLU A 76 -6.89 15.10 -5.65
CA GLU A 76 -5.54 15.04 -5.06
C GLU A 76 -4.78 13.79 -5.52
N VAL A 77 -5.44 12.63 -5.62
CA VAL A 77 -4.83 11.40 -6.18
C VAL A 77 -4.52 11.58 -7.65
N ILE A 78 -5.40 12.20 -8.44
CA ILE A 78 -5.12 12.51 -9.86
C ILE A 78 -3.90 13.43 -9.98
N LYS A 79 -3.78 14.45 -9.13
CA LYS A 79 -2.60 15.33 -9.11
C LYS A 79 -1.33 14.56 -8.74
N GLU A 80 -1.41 13.65 -7.77
CA GLU A 80 -0.27 12.80 -7.38
C GLU A 80 0.16 11.89 -8.53
N LEU A 81 -0.78 11.16 -9.13
CA LEU A 81 -0.49 10.27 -10.24
C LEU A 81 0.06 11.05 -11.43
N ASN A 82 -0.57 12.17 -11.81
CA ASN A 82 -0.06 13.01 -12.90
C ASN A 82 1.32 13.57 -12.58
N PHE A 83 1.57 13.96 -11.32
CA PHE A 83 2.91 14.34 -10.91
C PHE A 83 3.89 13.19 -11.16
N LEU A 84 3.58 11.97 -10.78
CA LEU A 84 4.53 10.86 -10.87
C LEU A 84 4.69 10.27 -12.27
N THR A 85 3.64 10.24 -13.08
CA THR A 85 3.59 9.44 -14.33
C THR A 85 3.60 10.26 -15.61
N VAL A 86 3.40 11.58 -15.54
CA VAL A 86 3.46 12.45 -16.72
C VAL A 86 4.86 13.08 -16.84
N PRO A 87 5.53 12.99 -18.01
CA PRO A 87 6.83 13.62 -18.24
C PRO A 87 6.80 15.11 -17.89
N ALA A 88 7.91 15.63 -17.35
CA ALA A 88 7.99 17.01 -16.87
C ALA A 88 7.56 18.05 -17.94
N SER A 89 7.88 17.80 -19.21
CA SER A 89 7.53 18.66 -20.34
C SER A 89 6.02 18.78 -20.62
N ASN A 90 5.22 17.83 -20.13
CA ASN A 90 3.77 17.79 -20.30
C ASN A 90 3.03 17.86 -18.95
N ASN A 91 3.72 18.29 -17.90
CA ASN A 91 3.22 18.31 -16.53
C ASN A 91 3.07 19.76 -16.04
N SER A 92 1.93 20.11 -15.44
CA SER A 92 1.73 21.44 -14.85
C SER A 92 2.70 21.72 -13.69
N MET A 93 3.28 20.69 -13.11
CA MET A 93 4.34 20.75 -12.10
C MET A 93 5.73 20.41 -12.67
N GLY A 94 5.92 20.48 -13.98
CA GLY A 94 7.20 20.18 -14.67
C GLY A 94 8.40 20.96 -14.13
N ALA A 95 8.21 22.23 -13.78
CA ALA A 95 9.28 23.03 -13.17
C ALA A 95 9.70 22.53 -11.77
N LEU A 96 8.78 21.91 -11.01
CA LEU A 96 9.13 21.28 -9.74
C LEU A 96 9.93 20.00 -9.97
N HIS A 97 9.52 19.19 -10.95
CA HIS A 97 10.25 18.01 -11.42
C HIS A 97 11.70 18.33 -11.80
N GLU A 98 11.91 19.34 -12.63
CA GLU A 98 13.24 19.80 -13.04
C GLU A 98 14.10 20.21 -11.84
N ARG A 99 13.53 20.97 -10.89
CA ARG A 99 14.23 21.35 -9.65
C ARG A 99 14.58 20.16 -8.76
N LEU A 100 13.78 19.10 -8.81
CA LEU A 100 14.04 17.84 -8.12
C LEU A 100 15.00 16.92 -8.89
N GLY A 101 15.50 17.37 -10.06
CA GLY A 101 16.41 16.59 -10.89
C GLY A 101 15.73 15.44 -11.64
N ARG A 102 14.40 15.49 -11.80
CA ARG A 102 13.60 14.40 -12.35
C ARG A 102 12.82 14.84 -13.58
N SER A 103 13.31 14.54 -14.78
CA SER A 103 12.59 14.84 -16.03
C SER A 103 11.72 13.69 -16.51
N GLN A 104 12.10 12.45 -16.18
CA GLN A 104 11.41 11.23 -16.57
C GLN A 104 10.33 10.85 -15.54
N PRO A 105 9.17 10.32 -16.00
CA PRO A 105 8.17 9.78 -15.09
C PRO A 105 8.70 8.57 -14.30
N PHE A 106 8.04 8.24 -13.19
CA PHE A 106 8.23 6.98 -12.49
C PHE A 106 7.39 5.88 -13.15
N ASP A 107 7.91 4.65 -13.15
CA ASP A 107 7.18 3.47 -13.65
C ASP A 107 6.20 2.93 -12.59
N ILE A 108 5.09 3.64 -12.38
CA ILE A 108 4.07 3.26 -11.41
C ILE A 108 3.08 2.28 -12.05
N LYS A 109 3.24 0.99 -11.76
CA LYS A 109 2.37 -0.08 -12.29
C LYS A 109 1.23 -0.48 -11.34
N TYR A 110 1.41 -0.26 -10.05
CA TYR A 110 0.47 -0.71 -9.01
C TYR A 110 0.09 0.45 -8.10
N VAL A 111 -1.22 0.63 -7.88
CA VAL A 111 -1.75 1.61 -6.93
C VAL A 111 -2.74 0.92 -6.00
N GLU A 112 -2.44 0.94 -4.71
CA GLU A 112 -3.31 0.39 -3.67
C GLU A 112 -4.20 1.48 -3.09
N ILE A 113 -5.42 1.10 -2.69
CA ILE A 113 -6.41 1.99 -2.06
C ILE A 113 -6.82 3.11 -3.03
N ALA A 114 -7.55 2.75 -4.07
CA ALA A 114 -7.99 3.73 -5.06
C ALA A 114 -9.50 3.90 -5.09
N PHE A 115 -9.91 5.11 -5.48
CA PHE A 115 -11.20 5.37 -6.10
C PHE A 115 -11.29 4.65 -7.45
N TYR A 116 -11.21 3.31 -7.46
CA TYR A 116 -11.02 2.49 -8.64
C TYR A 116 -11.97 2.88 -9.77
N ASN A 117 -13.27 2.98 -9.47
CA ASN A 117 -14.28 3.36 -10.46
C ASN A 117 -14.07 4.77 -11.06
N ALA A 118 -13.42 5.69 -10.32
CA ALA A 118 -13.15 7.05 -10.79
C ALA A 118 -11.82 7.16 -11.57
N LEU A 119 -10.85 6.28 -11.29
CA LEU A 119 -9.47 6.41 -11.78
C LEU A 119 -9.12 5.43 -12.90
N SER A 120 -9.76 4.26 -12.96
CA SER A 120 -9.40 3.18 -13.88
C SER A 120 -9.49 3.57 -15.36
N GLN A 121 -10.41 4.46 -15.72
CA GLN A 121 -10.53 4.96 -17.10
C GLN A 121 -9.41 5.93 -17.49
N GLN A 122 -8.86 6.69 -16.54
CA GLN A 122 -7.81 7.68 -16.79
C GLN A 122 -6.41 7.05 -16.77
N TYR A 123 -6.25 5.96 -16.02
CA TYR A 123 -4.98 5.26 -15.85
C TYR A 123 -5.14 3.77 -16.22
N PRO A 124 -5.40 3.45 -17.50
CA PRO A 124 -5.66 2.07 -17.93
C PRO A 124 -4.44 1.14 -17.76
N ASP A 125 -3.23 1.71 -17.73
CA ASP A 125 -1.98 0.96 -17.57
C ASP A 125 -1.62 0.68 -16.10
N ILE A 126 -2.39 1.23 -15.14
CA ILE A 126 -2.19 1.01 -13.70
C ILE A 126 -3.10 -0.12 -13.22
N THR A 127 -2.52 -1.11 -12.55
CA THR A 127 -3.27 -2.11 -11.80
C THR A 127 -3.65 -1.54 -10.44
N PHE A 128 -4.95 -1.29 -10.26
CA PHE A 128 -5.49 -0.86 -8.97
C PHE A 128 -5.79 -2.05 -8.06
N ILE A 129 -5.25 -2.00 -6.84
CA ILE A 129 -5.38 -3.04 -5.82
C ILE A 129 -6.39 -2.57 -4.77
N ALA A 130 -7.47 -3.34 -4.62
CA ALA A 130 -8.52 -3.04 -3.66
C ALA A 130 -8.24 -3.65 -2.28
N THR A 131 -8.37 -2.87 -1.21
CA THR A 131 -8.27 -3.38 0.17
C THR A 131 -9.58 -3.96 0.70
N THR A 132 -10.63 -3.98 -0.13
CA THR A 132 -11.89 -4.66 0.15
C THR A 132 -12.66 -4.96 -1.14
N THR A 133 -13.39 -6.08 -1.16
CA THR A 133 -14.32 -6.45 -2.24
C THR A 133 -15.76 -6.03 -1.98
N LYS A 134 -16.09 -5.58 -0.75
CA LYS A 134 -17.49 -5.30 -0.35
C LYS A 134 -18.14 -4.15 -1.13
N SER A 135 -17.35 -3.26 -1.72
CA SER A 135 -17.86 -2.05 -2.39
C SER A 135 -17.23 -1.80 -3.76
N ILE A 136 -16.40 -2.74 -4.24
CA ILE A 136 -15.77 -2.67 -5.56
C ILE A 136 -16.10 -3.98 -6.28
N ASN A 137 -16.96 -3.89 -7.28
CA ASN A 137 -17.33 -5.04 -8.09
C ASN A 137 -16.15 -5.42 -9.00
N SER A 138 -15.59 -6.60 -8.80
CA SER A 138 -14.55 -7.20 -9.64
C SER A 138 -13.33 -6.29 -9.89
N PRO A 139 -12.60 -5.85 -8.84
CA PRO A 139 -11.34 -5.15 -9.05
C PRO A 139 -10.31 -6.06 -9.76
N PRO A 140 -9.28 -5.50 -10.41
CA PRO A 140 -8.21 -6.30 -11.02
C PRO A 140 -7.46 -7.16 -9.99
N ALA A 141 -7.23 -6.59 -8.80
CA ALA A 141 -6.56 -7.24 -7.69
C ALA A 141 -7.14 -6.82 -6.35
N VAL A 142 -6.96 -7.67 -5.34
CA VAL A 142 -7.31 -7.42 -3.94
C VAL A 142 -6.10 -7.63 -3.05
N ASP A 143 -6.00 -6.85 -1.97
CA ASP A 143 -4.95 -6.97 -0.96
C ASP A 143 -5.44 -7.77 0.25
N ASP A 144 -4.69 -8.79 0.66
CA ASP A 144 -5.02 -9.73 1.74
C ASP A 144 -3.92 -9.79 2.80
N HIS A 145 -4.32 -9.79 4.07
CA HIS A 145 -3.42 -9.51 5.20
C HIS A 145 -3.56 -10.55 6.31
N ASP A 146 -2.47 -11.26 6.60
CA ASP A 146 -2.45 -12.36 7.57
C ASP A 146 -1.42 -12.16 8.68
N TYR A 147 -1.88 -11.73 9.85
CA TYR A 147 -1.07 -11.69 11.07
C TYR A 147 -1.55 -12.75 12.05
N GLN A 148 -0.78 -13.82 12.20
CA GLN A 148 -1.27 -15.05 12.82
C GLN A 148 -0.19 -15.83 13.58
N VAL A 149 -0.56 -16.98 14.15
CA VAL A 149 0.35 -17.92 14.83
C VAL A 149 0.92 -18.94 13.83
N PRO A 150 2.04 -19.65 14.11
CA PRO A 150 2.65 -20.60 13.18
C PRO A 150 1.67 -21.64 12.63
N LEU A 151 0.81 -22.19 13.49
CA LEU A 151 -0.14 -23.22 13.08
C LEU A 151 -1.07 -22.74 11.96
N PHE A 152 -1.53 -21.49 11.99
CA PHE A 152 -2.36 -20.93 10.93
C PHE A 152 -1.66 -20.99 9.56
N PHE A 153 -0.41 -20.54 9.47
CA PHE A 153 0.35 -20.52 8.21
C PHE A 153 0.60 -21.93 7.67
N ILE A 154 0.84 -22.89 8.57
CA ILE A 154 1.01 -24.30 8.22
C ILE A 154 -0.31 -24.89 7.71
N GLU A 155 -1.42 -24.64 8.39
CA GLU A 155 -2.74 -25.18 8.01
C GLU A 155 -3.32 -24.51 6.75
N ASN A 156 -2.94 -23.26 6.47
CA ASN A 156 -3.47 -22.45 5.38
C ASN A 156 -2.54 -22.37 4.15
N PHE A 157 -1.53 -23.22 4.02
CA PHE A 157 -0.68 -23.24 2.82
C PHE A 157 -1.45 -23.55 1.51
N ARG A 158 -2.68 -24.08 1.59
CA ARG A 158 -3.56 -24.31 0.45
C ARG A 158 -4.69 -23.28 0.31
N LEU A 159 -4.64 -22.18 1.08
CA LEU A 159 -5.72 -21.19 1.17
C LEU A 159 -6.20 -20.70 -0.21
N TYR A 160 -5.26 -20.44 -1.11
CA TYR A 160 -5.54 -19.85 -2.42
C TYR A 160 -5.89 -20.88 -3.52
N GLU A 161 -5.78 -22.19 -3.27
CA GLU A 161 -6.05 -23.25 -4.27
C GLU A 161 -7.52 -23.25 -4.72
N ASN A 162 -8.43 -22.90 -3.82
CA ASN A 162 -9.87 -23.00 -4.05
C ASN A 162 -10.51 -21.68 -4.51
N ILE A 163 -9.71 -20.65 -4.79
CA ILE A 163 -10.25 -19.41 -5.35
C ILE A 163 -10.74 -19.67 -6.78
N PRO A 164 -12.06 -19.45 -7.07
CA PRO A 164 -12.60 -19.67 -8.41
C PRO A 164 -11.90 -18.80 -9.45
N ARG A 165 -11.72 -19.31 -10.67
CA ARG A 165 -11.12 -18.53 -11.77
C ARG A 165 -12.13 -18.44 -12.93
N PRO A 166 -12.39 -17.24 -13.49
CA PRO A 166 -11.72 -15.97 -13.19
C PRO A 166 -12.20 -15.30 -11.90
N SER A 167 -11.27 -14.72 -11.16
CA SER A 167 -11.48 -13.84 -10.00
C SER A 167 -10.46 -12.69 -10.06
N PRO A 168 -10.63 -11.62 -9.24
CA PRO A 168 -9.54 -10.70 -8.94
C PRO A 168 -8.27 -11.48 -8.54
N LYS A 169 -7.11 -10.95 -8.94
CA LYS A 169 -5.82 -11.44 -8.43
C LYS A 169 -5.71 -11.14 -6.93
N VAL A 170 -5.01 -12.00 -6.18
CA VAL A 170 -4.72 -11.74 -4.77
C VAL A 170 -3.28 -11.27 -4.65
N PHE A 171 -3.10 -10.12 -4.03
CA PHE A 171 -1.85 -9.62 -3.54
C PHE A 171 -1.84 -9.83 -2.02
N VAL A 172 -0.89 -10.61 -1.50
CA VAL A 172 -0.75 -10.79 -0.06
C VAL A 172 0.24 -9.73 0.44
N GLY A 173 -0.26 -8.52 0.70
CA GLY A 173 0.58 -7.35 0.94
C GLY A 173 1.23 -7.31 2.32
N GLU A 174 0.59 -7.93 3.32
CA GLU A 174 1.12 -8.04 4.67
C GLU A 174 0.89 -9.45 5.21
N PHE A 175 1.94 -10.16 5.60
CA PHE A 175 1.78 -11.40 6.37
C PHE A 175 2.96 -11.61 7.31
N SER A 176 2.68 -12.08 8.53
CA SER A 176 3.72 -12.50 9.46
C SER A 176 3.18 -13.35 10.60
N VAL A 177 4.01 -14.26 11.08
CA VAL A 177 3.84 -14.89 12.38
C VAL A 177 4.20 -13.88 13.48
N ILE A 178 3.22 -13.51 14.30
CA ILE A 178 3.40 -12.45 15.31
C ILE A 178 3.68 -12.97 16.73
N ASN A 179 3.38 -14.25 17.01
CA ASN A 179 3.69 -14.96 18.25
C ASN A 179 3.68 -16.49 18.00
N ASP A 180 4.35 -17.32 18.81
CA ASP A 180 4.43 -18.80 18.63
C ASP A 180 3.43 -19.58 19.51
N ASP A 181 2.54 -18.88 20.23
CA ASP A 181 1.52 -19.53 21.04
C ASP A 181 0.34 -19.91 20.15
N ASP A 182 0.38 -21.13 19.60
CA ASP A 182 -0.70 -21.64 18.73
C ASP A 182 -2.07 -21.70 19.44
N LEU A 183 -2.10 -21.62 20.78
CA LEU A 183 -3.35 -21.50 21.54
C LEU A 183 -4.06 -20.17 21.27
N GLN A 184 -3.35 -19.17 20.74
CA GLN A 184 -3.89 -17.85 20.37
C GLN A 184 -4.41 -17.79 18.93
N ILE A 185 -4.56 -18.90 18.21
CA ILE A 185 -5.00 -18.88 16.80
C ILE A 185 -6.33 -18.12 16.58
N SER A 186 -7.21 -18.13 17.59
CA SER A 186 -8.50 -17.40 17.56
C SER A 186 -8.38 -15.90 17.86
N ASN A 187 -7.28 -15.47 18.48
CA ASN A 187 -6.94 -14.08 18.76
C ASN A 187 -5.41 -13.91 18.81
N PRO A 188 -4.73 -13.84 17.66
CA PRO A 188 -3.26 -13.84 17.60
C PRO A 188 -2.64 -12.58 18.22
N PHE A 189 -3.43 -11.52 18.44
CA PHE A 189 -3.01 -10.31 19.15
C PHE A 189 -3.21 -10.39 20.67
N GLY A 190 -3.73 -11.51 21.18
CA GLY A 190 -3.94 -11.77 22.61
C GLY A 190 -2.66 -12.12 23.38
N ALA A 191 -1.63 -12.62 22.68
CA ALA A 191 -0.30 -12.80 23.23
C ALA A 191 0.60 -11.59 22.97
N CYS A 192 1.65 -11.46 23.78
CA CYS A 192 2.70 -10.49 23.53
C CYS A 192 3.38 -10.82 22.18
N PRO A 193 3.43 -9.86 21.24
CA PRO A 193 4.15 -10.06 19.99
C PRO A 193 5.62 -10.34 20.24
N PHE A 194 6.26 -11.13 19.37
CA PHE A 194 7.70 -11.29 19.48
C PHE A 194 8.47 -10.03 19.12
N ASN A 195 9.58 -9.83 19.81
CA ASN A 195 10.56 -8.82 19.44
C ASN A 195 11.32 -9.20 18.16
N TYR A 196 11.47 -10.50 17.89
CA TYR A 196 12.23 -11.03 16.76
C TYR A 196 11.60 -12.35 16.24
N PRO A 197 11.71 -12.66 14.94
CA PRO A 197 11.29 -13.94 14.40
C PRO A 197 12.00 -15.13 15.05
N SER A 198 11.30 -16.25 15.20
CA SER A 198 11.85 -17.53 15.65
C SER A 198 12.10 -18.46 14.47
N ILE A 199 12.81 -19.57 14.69
CA ILE A 199 12.93 -20.62 13.65
C ILE A 199 11.56 -21.18 13.30
N LYS A 200 10.68 -21.36 14.30
CA LYS A 200 9.32 -21.85 14.10
C LYS A 200 8.52 -20.89 13.21
N SER A 201 8.60 -19.59 13.50
CA SER A 201 7.92 -18.55 12.75
C SER A 201 8.38 -18.52 11.29
N ALA A 202 9.69 -18.53 11.05
CA ALA A 202 10.28 -18.51 9.71
C ALA A 202 9.92 -19.75 8.88
N VAL A 203 9.91 -20.94 9.51
CA VAL A 203 9.49 -22.18 8.84
C VAL A 203 8.01 -22.15 8.47
N ALA A 204 7.15 -21.67 9.36
CA ALA A 204 5.72 -21.56 9.11
C ALA A 204 5.41 -20.58 7.96
N GLU A 205 6.02 -19.39 7.97
CA GLU A 205 5.91 -18.42 6.87
C GLU A 205 6.43 -19.00 5.54
N SER A 206 7.50 -19.79 5.58
CA SER A 206 8.04 -20.45 4.38
C SER A 206 7.06 -21.47 3.79
N ILE A 207 6.38 -22.25 4.64
CA ILE A 207 5.34 -23.20 4.22
C ILE A 207 4.18 -22.45 3.55
N TYR A 208 3.74 -21.33 4.12
CA TYR A 208 2.71 -20.50 3.52
C TYR A 208 3.10 -19.97 2.14
N ARG A 209 4.35 -19.52 1.99
CA ARG A 209 4.90 -19.03 0.72
C ARG A 209 4.98 -20.09 -0.37
N ILE A 210 5.21 -21.36 -0.03
CA ILE A 210 5.11 -22.46 -1.00
C ILE A 210 3.69 -22.53 -1.58
N GLY A 211 2.68 -22.31 -0.73
CA GLY A 211 1.28 -22.15 -1.13
C GLY A 211 1.05 -20.98 -2.09
N LEU A 212 1.66 -19.84 -1.81
CA LEU A 212 1.57 -18.66 -2.67
C LEU A 212 2.20 -18.92 -4.05
N GLU A 213 3.38 -19.55 -4.10
CA GLU A 213 4.09 -19.87 -5.35
C GLU A 213 3.34 -20.88 -6.22
N TRP A 214 2.59 -21.79 -5.61
CA TRP A 214 1.80 -22.80 -6.32
C TRP A 214 0.62 -22.20 -7.11
N ASN A 215 0.11 -21.02 -6.75
CA ASN A 215 -1.18 -20.47 -7.20
C ASN A 215 -1.10 -19.29 -8.19
#